data_AF-A0A4Q7XW99-F1
#
_entry.id   AF-A0A4Q7XW99-F1
#
_cell.length_a   1.000
_cell.length_b   1.000
_cell.length_c   1.000
_cell.angle_alpha   90.00
_cell.angle_beta   90.00
_cell.angle_gamma   90.00
#
_symmetry.space_group_name_H-M   'P 1'
#
loop_
_entity.id
_entity.type
_entity.pdbx_description
1 polymer ?
#
loop_
_entity_poly.entity_id
_entity_poly.type
_entity_poly.pdbx_seq_one_letter_code
_entity_poly.pdbx_strand_id
1 'polypeptide(L)'
;MFTVTGAFDDGATYTVQVTGDAARPVAGSRRAAALVELHQGEQIALSPTGPRRPVDGADTATVLAVLREYTDVIEEGPGAPRRASALQ
;
A
#
# COMPACT_ATOMS: atom_id res chain seq x y z
N MET A 1 -1.76 -5.44 -10.84
CA MET A 1 -1.31 -4.04 -10.72
C MET A 1 -2.51 -3.12 -10.69
N PHE A 2 -2.42 -2.04 -9.91
CA PHE A 2 -3.45 -1.00 -9.81
C PHE A 2 -2.80 0.32 -9.39
N THR A 3 -3.53 1.42 -9.53
CA THR A 3 -3.07 2.76 -9.14
C THR A 3 -3.55 3.08 -7.72
N VAL A 4 -2.74 3.82 -6.97
CA VAL A 4 -3.11 4.37 -5.65
C VAL A 4 -2.77 5.85 -5.66
N THR A 5 -3.73 6.69 -5.28
CA THR A 5 -3.52 8.11 -5.01
C THR A 5 -3.66 8.35 -3.52
N GLY A 6 -2.72 9.07 -2.94
CA GLY A 6 -2.72 9.40 -1.52
C GLY A 6 -1.92 10.65 -1.20
N ALA A 7 -1.80 10.94 0.10
CA ALA A 7 -1.02 12.04 0.63
C ALA A 7 -0.16 11.58 1.82
N PHE A 8 1.06 12.10 1.91
CA PHE A 8 1.90 11.94 3.09
C PHE A 8 1.46 12.92 4.20
N ASP A 9 1.94 12.73 5.43
CA ASP A 9 1.62 13.59 6.59
C ASP A 9 2.03 15.06 6.40
N ASP A 10 2.99 15.32 5.51
CA ASP A 10 3.41 16.68 5.11
C ASP A 10 2.45 17.34 4.10
N GLY A 11 1.39 16.64 3.70
CA GLY A 11 0.39 17.07 2.72
C GLY A 11 0.81 16.87 1.26
N ALA A 12 2.02 16.35 0.99
CA ALA A 12 2.45 16.07 -0.38
C ALA A 12 1.64 14.91 -0.97
N THR A 13 0.97 15.16 -2.10
CA THR A 13 0.19 14.14 -2.79
C THR A 13 1.07 13.27 -3.68
N TYR A 14 0.63 12.03 -3.90
CA TYR A 14 1.27 11.10 -4.82
C TYR A 14 0.22 10.30 -5.59
N THR A 15 0.60 9.86 -6.78
CA THR A 15 -0.10 8.81 -7.52
C THR A 15 0.95 7.78 -7.92
N VAL A 16 0.71 6.53 -7.56
CA VAL A 16 1.64 5.42 -7.81
C VAL A 16 0.95 4.22 -8.39
N GLN A 17 1.72 3.40 -9.10
CA GLN A 17 1.30 2.08 -9.52
C GLN A 17 1.88 1.03 -8.58
N VAL A 18 1.02 0.21 -7.98
CA VAL A 18 1.40 -1.01 -7.26
C VAL A 18 1.55 -2.13 -8.29
N THR A 19 2.76 -2.67 -8.42
CA THR A 19 3.15 -3.49 -9.58
C THR A 19 2.92 -4.98 -9.36
N GLY A 20 3.17 -5.49 -8.13
CA GLY A 20 3.26 -6.92 -7.84
C GLY A 20 4.63 -7.52 -8.17
N ASP A 21 5.67 -6.68 -8.30
CA ASP A 21 7.05 -7.08 -8.55
C ASP A 21 7.92 -6.73 -7.34
N ALA A 22 8.55 -7.73 -6.72
CA ALA A 22 9.41 -7.54 -5.55
C ALA A 22 10.59 -6.59 -5.81
N ALA A 23 11.12 -6.54 -7.03
CA ALA A 23 12.23 -5.64 -7.37
C ALA A 23 11.78 -4.19 -7.53
N ARG A 24 10.48 -3.98 -7.78
CA ARG A 24 9.90 -2.64 -7.95
C ARG A 24 8.43 -2.64 -7.52
N PRO A 25 8.13 -2.72 -6.22
CA PRO A 25 6.77 -2.89 -5.71
C PRO A 25 5.86 -1.71 -6.04
N VAL A 26 6.45 -0.51 -6.08
CA VAL A 26 5.77 0.76 -6.36
C VAL A 26 6.52 1.53 -7.43
N ALA A 27 5.79 2.11 -8.38
CA ALA A 27 6.31 3.00 -9.41
C ALA A 27 5.59 4.36 -9.40
N GLY A 28 6.29 5.44 -9.74
CA GLY A 28 5.72 6.80 -9.83
C GLY A 28 6.08 7.74 -8.67
N SER A 29 6.47 7.22 -7.50
CA SER A 29 6.95 8.02 -6.37
C SER A 29 8.09 7.33 -5.65
N ARG A 30 9.24 8.01 -5.55
CA ARG A 30 10.40 7.52 -4.79
C ARG A 30 10.12 7.41 -3.30
N ARG A 31 9.33 8.34 -2.73
CA ARG A 31 8.97 8.32 -1.30
C ARG A 31 8.08 7.12 -0.99
N ALA A 32 7.07 6.86 -1.81
CA ALA A 32 6.19 5.70 -1.61
C ALA A 32 6.96 4.39 -1.78
N ALA A 33 7.88 4.30 -2.74
CA ALA A 33 8.75 3.14 -2.90
C ALA A 33 9.66 2.92 -1.69
N ALA A 34 10.33 3.98 -1.21
CA ALA A 34 11.20 3.91 -0.03
C ALA A 34 10.43 3.55 1.24
N LEU A 35 9.19 4.03 1.38
CA LEU A 35 8.31 3.66 2.49
C LEU A 35 8.02 2.15 2.50
N VAL A 36 7.68 1.59 1.34
CA VAL A 36 7.43 0.13 1.22
C VAL A 36 8.70 -0.69 1.43
N GLU A 37 9.86 -0.17 1.00
CA GLU A 37 11.15 -0.81 1.23
C GLU A 37 11.54 -0.81 2.71
N LEU A 38 11.31 0.31 3.42
CA LEU A 38 11.60 0.46 4.85
C LEU A 38 10.88 -0.59 5.71
N HIS A 39 9.65 -0.94 5.34
CA HIS A 39 8.81 -1.86 6.10
C HIS A 39 8.86 -3.32 5.62
N GLN A 40 9.76 -3.68 4.69
CA GLN A 40 9.87 -5.07 4.19
C GLN A 40 10.07 -6.07 5.34
N GLY A 41 9.31 -7.18 5.31
CA GLY A 41 9.35 -8.23 6.33
C GLY A 41 8.58 -7.92 7.63
N GLU A 42 8.17 -6.67 7.88
CA GLU A 42 7.39 -6.32 9.07
C GLU A 42 5.96 -6.88 9.02
N GLN A 43 5.35 -7.13 10.18
CA GLN A 43 3.99 -7.67 10.26
C GLN A 43 2.94 -6.55 10.10
N ILE A 44 2.28 -6.50 8.95
CA ILE A 44 1.24 -5.51 8.66
C ILE A 44 -0.16 -6.13 8.62
N ALA A 45 -1.14 -5.42 9.16
CA ALA A 45 -2.53 -5.82 9.11
C ALA A 45 -3.14 -5.47 7.75
N LEU A 46 -3.75 -6.43 7.06
CA LEU A 46 -4.36 -6.17 5.74
C LEU A 46 -5.69 -5.40 5.82
N SER A 47 -6.30 -5.40 7.00
CA SER A 47 -7.49 -4.62 7.36
C SER A 47 -7.50 -4.41 8.88
N PRO A 48 -8.30 -3.47 9.42
CA PRO A 48 -8.28 -3.13 10.86
C PRO A 48 -8.45 -4.32 11.81
N THR A 49 -9.19 -5.35 11.38
CA THR A 49 -9.43 -6.60 12.12
C THR A 49 -8.94 -7.84 11.37
N GLY A 50 -8.14 -7.65 10.32
CA GLY A 50 -7.71 -8.69 9.40
C GLY A 50 -6.48 -9.47 9.87
N PRO A 51 -6.11 -10.52 9.12
CA PRO A 51 -4.86 -11.22 9.34
C PRO A 51 -3.67 -10.27 9.13
N ARG A 52 -2.63 -10.49 9.93
CA ARG A 52 -1.32 -9.85 9.73
C ARG A 52 -0.47 -10.72 8.81
N ARG A 53 0.29 -10.09 7.93
CA ARG A 53 1.25 -10.75 7.04
C ARG A 53 2.56 -9.99 7.02
N PRO A 54 3.70 -10.66 6.78
CA PRO A 54 4.94 -9.96 6.49
C PRO A 54 4.75 -9.11 5.23
N VAL A 55 5.25 -7.87 5.25
CA VAL A 55 5.30 -7.03 4.05
C VAL A 55 6.21 -7.70 3.02
N ASP A 56 5.66 -7.89 1.83
CA ASP A 56 6.34 -8.46 0.67
C ASP A 56 6.04 -7.58 -0.54
N GLY A 57 7.09 -7.05 -1.18
CA GLY A 57 6.96 -6.22 -2.37
C GLY A 57 6.23 -6.88 -3.55
N ALA A 58 6.21 -8.21 -3.64
CA ALA A 58 5.42 -8.93 -4.63
C ALA A 58 3.94 -9.10 -4.23
N ASP A 59 3.64 -9.09 -2.93
CA ASP A 59 2.25 -9.15 -2.45
C ASP A 59 1.63 -7.76 -2.43
N THR A 60 0.90 -7.45 -3.51
CA THR A 60 0.22 -6.16 -3.68
C THR A 60 -0.75 -5.79 -2.54
N ALA A 61 -1.28 -6.76 -1.80
CA ALA A 61 -2.14 -6.47 -0.64
C ALA A 61 -1.34 -5.94 0.54
N THR A 62 -0.14 -6.47 0.77
CA THR A 62 0.74 -5.98 1.84
C THR A 62 1.32 -4.61 1.48
N VAL A 63 1.67 -4.37 0.21
CA VAL A 63 2.10 -3.05 -0.29
C VAL A 63 1.01 -2.01 -0.08
N LEU A 64 -0.24 -2.31 -0.46
CA LEU A 64 -1.36 -1.41 -0.22
C LEU A 64 -1.63 -1.19 1.28
N ALA A 65 -1.45 -2.22 2.11
CA ALA A 65 -1.59 -2.08 3.55
C ALA A 65 -0.56 -1.09 4.12
N VAL A 66 0.70 -1.13 3.66
CA VAL A 66 1.73 -0.15 4.06
C VAL A 66 1.30 1.26 3.69
N LEU A 67 0.85 1.46 2.46
CA LEU A 67 0.39 2.78 2.02
C LEU A 67 -0.79 3.28 2.87
N ARG A 68 -1.75 2.42 3.22
CA ARG A 68 -2.90 2.79 4.07
C ARG A 68 -2.54 3.05 5.53
N GLU A 69 -1.51 2.38 6.04
CA GLU A 69 -1.09 2.53 7.45
C GLU A 69 -0.28 3.81 7.67
N TYR A 70 0.57 4.17 6.70
CA TYR A 70 1.56 5.24 6.85
C TYR A 70 1.30 6.46 5.97
N THR A 71 0.23 6.44 5.17
CA THR A 71 -0.19 7.59 4.36
C THR A 71 -1.71 7.66 4.32
N ASP A 72 -2.24 8.83 3.97
CA ASP A 72 -3.67 8.97 3.71
C ASP A 72 -3.98 8.52 2.27
N VAL A 73 -4.52 7.31 2.12
CA VAL A 73 -4.94 6.78 0.82
C VAL A 73 -6.31 7.33 0.44
N ILE A 74 -6.36 8.09 -0.64
CA ILE A 74 -7.53 8.84 -1.11
C ILE A 74 -8.32 8.03 -2.16
N GLU A 75 -7.62 7.43 -3.12
CA GLU A 75 -8.24 6.69 -4.22
C GLU A 75 -7.45 5.42 -4.57
N GLU A 76 -8.18 4.35 -4.87
CA GLU A 76 -7.64 3.07 -5.33
C GLU A 76 -8.26 2.72 -6.68
N GLY A 77 -7.40 2.46 -7.66
CA GLY A 77 -7.80 2.11 -9.01
C GLY A 77 -8.41 0.70 -9.12
N PRO A 78 -9.03 0.38 -10.27
CA PRO A 78 -9.59 -0.94 -10.54
C PRO A 78 -8.56 -2.06 -10.30
N GLY A 79 -8.99 -3.14 -9.62
CA GLY A 79 -8.13 -4.27 -9.29
C GLY A 79 -7.37 -4.15 -7.97
N ALA A 80 -7.58 -3.07 -7.21
CA ALA A 80 -7.11 -2.98 -5.83
C ALA A 80 -7.77 -4.06 -4.93
N PRO A 81 -7.02 -4.69 -4.01
CA PRO A 81 -7.58 -5.59 -3.01
C PRO A 81 -8.65 -4.89 -2.18
N ARG A 82 -9.89 -5.41 -2.26
CA ARG A 82 -10.99 -4.90 -1.43
C ARG A 82 -10.66 -5.04 0.04
N ARG A 83 -10.98 -4.01 0.83
CA ARG A 83 -11.16 -4.19 2.28
C ARG A 83 -12.29 -5.21 2.49
N ALA A 84 -12.08 -6.17 3.39
CA ALA A 84 -13.20 -6.85 4.02
C ALA A 84 -13.91 -5.83 4.89
N SER A 85 -14.92 -5.15 4.33
CA SER A 85 -15.75 -4.23 5.08
C SER A 85 -16.59 -5.05 6.06
N ALA A 86 -16.30 -4.96 7.36
CA ALA A 86 -17.35 -5.15 8.33
C ALA A 86 -18.28 -3.93 8.17
N LEU A 87 -19.52 -4.16 7.72
CA LEU A 87 -20.57 -3.15 7.79
C LEU A 87 -20.59 -2.58 9.22
N GLN A 88 -20.57 -1.26 9.34
CA GLN A 88 -21.11 -0.53 10.49
C GLN A 88 -22.31 0.27 10.00
#